data_AF-G2QMW3-F1
#
_entry.id   AF-G2QMW3-F1
#
_cell.length_a   1.000
_cell.length_b   1.000
_cell.length_c   1.000
_cell.angle_alpha   90.00
_cell.angle_beta   90.00
_cell.angle_gamma   90.00
#
_symmetry.space_group_name_H-M   'P 1'
#
loop_
_entity.id
_entity.type
_entity.pdbx_description
1 polymer ?
#
loop_
_entity_poly.entity_id
_entity_poly.type
_entity_poly.pdbx_seq_one_letter_code
_entity_poly.pdbx_strand_id
1 'polypeptide(L)'
;MAFNTLFSSILLQLCLASIGLAAPVSTEAMDNSWQYGTGGGLVGLIVLILDIIVFVEILKSRRTPVQKLIWCLVVFLFPVLGLIIYYLFSNRSAYQRDSGYESLA
;
A
#
# COMPACT_ATOMS: atom_id res chain seq x y z
N MET A 1 -2.06 -29.99 35.06
CA MET A 1 -1.13 -28.95 35.58
C MET A 1 -0.45 -28.17 34.46
N ALA A 2 0.07 -28.83 33.41
CA ALA A 2 0.81 -28.18 32.31
C ALA A 2 0.03 -27.10 31.52
N PHE A 3 -1.29 -27.26 31.33
CA PHE A 3 -2.10 -26.28 30.59
C PHE A 3 -2.14 -24.90 31.27
N ASN A 4 -2.29 -24.88 32.61
CA ASN A 4 -2.36 -23.63 33.36
C ASN A 4 -1.01 -22.89 33.38
N THR A 5 0.10 -23.64 33.44
CA THR A 5 1.45 -23.07 33.35
C THR A 5 1.75 -22.53 31.96
N LEU A 6 1.35 -23.24 30.89
CA LEU A 6 1.52 -22.76 29.51
C LEU A 6 0.70 -21.49 29.24
N PHE A 7 -0.55 -21.46 29.70
CA PHE A 7 -1.41 -20.29 29.57
C PHE A 7 -0.84 -19.08 30.31
N SER A 8 -0.37 -19.26 31.55
CA SER A 8 0.26 -18.20 32.33
C SER A 8 1.57 -17.70 31.70
N SER A 9 2.41 -18.59 31.15
CA SER A 9 3.64 -18.19 30.46
C SER A 9 3.38 -17.40 29.17
N ILE A 10 2.39 -17.80 28.37
CA ILE A 10 2.01 -17.09 27.15
C ILE A 10 1.43 -15.71 27.49
N LEU A 11 0.56 -15.64 28.50
CA LEU A 11 -0.01 -14.37 28.97
C LEU A 11 1.07 -13.42 29.48
N LEU A 12 2.07 -13.94 30.20
CA LEU A 12 3.20 -13.15 30.68
C LEU A 12 4.08 -12.65 29.53
N GLN A 13 4.39 -13.50 28.54
CA GLN A 13 5.15 -13.10 27.34
C GLN A 13 4.42 -12.00 26.54
N LEU A 14 3.10 -12.10 26.37
CA LEU A 14 2.27 -11.06 25.76
C LEU A 14 2.28 -9.76 26.57
N CYS A 15 2.28 -9.86 27.90
CA CYS A 15 2.32 -8.71 28.81
C CYS A 15 3.69 -8.01 28.85
N LEU A 16 4.80 -8.75 28.62
CA LEU A 16 6.12 -8.15 28.43
C LEU A 16 6.28 -7.55 27.02
N ALA A 17 5.67 -8.15 25.99
CA ALA A 17 5.71 -7.63 24.63
C ALA A 17 5.02 -6.26 24.48
N SER A 18 3.98 -5.96 25.29
CA SER A 18 3.33 -4.65 25.31
C SER A 18 4.19 -3.54 25.95
N ILE A 19 5.13 -3.90 26.83
CA ILE A 19 6.09 -2.96 27.44
C ILE A 19 7.30 -2.70 26.51
N GLY A 20 7.51 -3.53 25.49
CA GLY A 20 8.63 -3.41 24.54
C GLY A 20 8.46 -2.35 23.43
N LEU A 21 7.29 -1.71 23.33
CA LEU A 21 7.02 -0.64 22.34
C LEU A 21 7.04 0.76 22.98
N ALA A 22 7.81 0.95 24.05
CA ALA A 22 8.25 2.28 24.46
C ALA A 22 9.59 2.56 23.80
N ALA A 23 9.57 2.90 22.51
CA ALA A 23 10.73 3.48 21.85
C ALA A 23 11.12 4.77 22.60
N PRO A 24 12.42 5.02 22.88
CA PRO A 24 12.83 6.28 23.47
C PRO A 24 12.34 7.43 22.58
N VAL A 25 11.54 8.34 23.14
CA VAL A 25 11.31 9.66 22.53
C VAL A 25 12.52 10.54 22.82
N SER A 26 13.68 10.11 22.31
CA SER A 26 14.72 11.06 21.96
C SER A 26 14.19 11.79 20.74
N THR A 27 13.76 13.05 20.91
CA THR A 27 13.67 13.98 19.79
C THR A 27 15.10 14.33 19.37
N GLU A 28 15.80 13.33 18.82
CA GLU A 28 17.08 13.53 18.16
C GLU A 28 16.81 14.26 16.85
N ALA A 29 17.54 15.35 16.66
CA ALA A 29 17.36 16.27 15.55
C ALA A 29 17.33 15.49 14.21
N MET A 30 16.25 15.73 13.47
CA MET A 30 16.06 15.52 12.04
C MET A 30 17.32 15.11 11.26
N ASP A 31 17.44 13.81 10.94
CA ASP A 31 18.36 13.38 9.88
C ASP A 31 17.70 12.48 8.82
N ASN A 32 16.60 11.75 9.11
CA ASN A 32 16.00 10.84 8.10
C ASN A 32 14.47 10.73 8.20
N SER A 33 13.74 11.82 7.90
CA SER A 33 12.27 11.88 7.90
C SER A 33 11.58 10.92 6.91
N TRP A 34 12.35 10.23 6.07
CA TRP A 34 11.84 9.30 5.07
C TRP A 34 11.57 7.92 5.66
N GLN A 35 12.16 7.59 6.82
CA GLN A 35 12.22 6.23 7.36
C GLN A 35 11.66 6.09 8.79
N TYR A 36 11.59 7.19 9.57
CA TYR A 36 11.16 7.12 10.97
C TYR A 36 9.65 7.27 11.14
N GLY A 37 8.97 6.12 11.10
CA GLY A 37 7.59 5.97 11.51
C GLY A 37 7.11 4.58 11.13
N THR A 38 7.21 3.66 12.10
CA THR A 38 6.74 2.25 12.25
C THR A 38 5.70 1.63 11.28
N GLY A 39 5.12 2.32 10.31
CA GLY A 39 4.19 1.71 9.34
C GLY A 39 4.03 2.39 7.98
N GLY A 40 4.77 3.45 7.66
CA GLY A 40 4.64 4.12 6.36
C GLY A 40 4.85 5.62 6.44
N GLY A 41 6.12 6.04 6.45
CA GLY A 41 6.49 7.44 6.30
C GLY A 41 6.10 8.01 4.93
N LEU A 42 6.83 9.01 4.43
CA LEU A 42 6.55 9.67 3.15
C LEU A 42 6.33 8.68 1.98
N VAL A 43 7.03 7.55 1.98
CA VAL A 43 6.88 6.47 0.99
C VAL A 43 5.47 5.85 1.02
N GLY A 44 4.90 5.60 2.20
CA GLY A 44 3.54 5.05 2.32
C GLY A 44 2.48 6.04 1.81
N LEU A 45 2.69 7.33 2.05
CA LEU A 45 1.83 8.41 1.54
C LEU A 45 1.89 8.47 0.01
N ILE A 46 3.08 8.40 -0.58
CA ILE A 46 3.25 8.37 -2.04
C ILE A 46 2.54 7.16 -2.65
N VAL A 47 2.70 5.97 -2.06
CA VAL A 47 2.01 4.75 -2.51
C VAL A 47 0.49 4.89 -2.43
N LEU A 48 -0.04 5.48 -1.34
CA LEU A 48 -1.47 5.75 -1.20
C LEU A 48 -2.00 6.68 -2.31
N ILE A 49 -1.27 7.75 -2.63
CA ILE A 49 -1.64 8.67 -3.73
C ILE A 49 -1.63 7.93 -5.08
N LEU A 50 -0.60 7.12 -5.35
CA LEU A 50 -0.48 6.33 -6.57
C LEU A 50 -1.63 5.33 -6.72
N ASP A 51 -2.05 4.68 -5.63
CA ASP A 51 -3.19 3.76 -5.61
C ASP A 51 -4.48 4.46 -6.08
N ILE A 52 -4.77 5.65 -5.54
CA ILE A 52 -5.93 6.47 -5.92
C ILE A 52 -5.89 6.84 -7.41
N ILE A 53 -4.72 7.23 -7.93
CA ILE A 53 -4.55 7.59 -9.34
C ILE A 53 -4.88 6.39 -10.25
N VAL A 54 -4.38 5.21 -9.90
CA VAL A 54 -4.63 3.98 -10.67
C VAL A 54 -6.11 3.59 -10.60
N PHE A 55 -6.76 3.74 -9.46
CA PHE A 55 -8.22 3.55 -9.34
C PHE A 55 -8.99 4.44 -10.30
N VAL A 56 -8.69 5.75 -10.32
CA VAL A 56 -9.34 6.70 -11.22
C VAL A 56 -9.08 6.34 -12.68
N GLU A 57 -7.87 5.90 -13.04
CA GLU A 57 -7.53 5.47 -14.40
C GLU A 57 -8.34 4.22 -14.82
N ILE A 58 -8.43 3.21 -13.95
CA ILE A 58 -9.21 1.98 -14.19
C ILE A 58 -10.69 2.29 -14.36
N LEU A 59 -11.26 3.13 -13.49
CA LEU A 59 -12.67 3.52 -13.54
C LEU A 59 -12.98 4.28 -14.84
N LYS A 60 -12.10 5.21 -15.24
CA LYS A 60 -12.25 5.99 -16.47
C LYS A 60 -12.06 5.13 -17.72
N SER A 61 -11.31 4.04 -17.70
CA SER A 61 -11.03 3.21 -18.88
C SER A 61 -12.30 2.61 -19.54
N ARG A 62 -12.27 2.32 -20.85
CA ARG A 62 -13.37 1.65 -21.59
C ARG A 62 -13.34 0.12 -21.49
N ARG A 63 -12.50 -0.45 -20.61
CA ARG A 63 -12.41 -1.91 -20.37
C ARG A 63 -13.73 -2.50 -19.85
N THR A 64 -13.92 -3.80 -20.04
CA THR A 64 -15.09 -4.52 -19.52
C THR A 64 -15.19 -4.40 -17.99
N PRO A 65 -16.40 -4.42 -17.40
CA PRO A 65 -16.58 -4.24 -15.95
C PRO A 65 -15.79 -5.24 -15.10
N VAL A 66 -15.72 -6.50 -15.55
CA VAL A 66 -14.99 -7.58 -14.88
C VAL A 66 -13.48 -7.30 -14.84
N GLN A 67 -12.91 -6.84 -15.95
CA GLN A 67 -11.48 -6.54 -16.03
C GLN A 67 -11.09 -5.33 -15.17
N LYS A 68 -11.99 -4.34 -15.03
CA LYS A 68 -11.80 -3.23 -14.08
C LYS A 68 -11.74 -3.72 -12.64
N LEU A 69 -12.67 -4.60 -12.25
CA LEU A 69 -12.75 -5.13 -10.90
C LEU A 69 -11.52 -5.96 -10.53
N ILE A 70 -11.00 -6.79 -11.46
CA ILE A 70 -9.78 -7.57 -11.23
C ILE A 70 -8.58 -6.65 -10.98
N TRP A 71 -8.38 -5.63 -11.82
CA TRP A 71 -7.26 -4.70 -11.66
C TRP A 71 -7.36 -3.86 -10.39
N CYS A 72 -8.57 -3.41 -10.05
CA CYS A 72 -8.88 -2.73 -8.81
C CYS A 72 -8.54 -3.59 -7.58
N LEU A 73 -8.96 -4.85 -7.57
CA LEU A 73 -8.73 -5.77 -6.46
C LEU A 73 -7.23 -6.10 -6.27
N VAL A 74 -6.49 -6.28 -7.37
CA VAL A 74 -5.05 -6.56 -7.32
C VAL A 74 -4.25 -5.40 -6.75
N VAL A 75 -4.54 -4.18 -7.20
CA VAL A 75 -3.85 -2.95 -6.75
C VAL A 75 -4.21 -2.64 -5.29
N PHE A 76 -5.47 -2.81 -4.91
CA PHE A 76 -5.93 -2.59 -3.53
C PHE A 76 -5.35 -3.59 -2.51
N LEU A 77 -5.28 -4.88 -2.86
CA LEU A 77 -4.78 -5.91 -1.94
C LEU A 77 -3.25 -5.85 -1.79
N PHE A 78 -2.56 -5.38 -2.82
CA PHE A 78 -1.11 -5.23 -2.84
C PHE A 78 -0.75 -3.84 -3.37
N PRO A 79 -0.76 -2.77 -2.56
CA PRO A 79 -0.55 -1.41 -3.05
C PRO A 79 0.83 -1.21 -3.69
N VAL A 80 1.87 -1.87 -3.18
CA VAL A 80 3.22 -1.78 -3.78
C VAL A 80 3.37 -2.71 -4.99
N LEU A 81 3.08 -4.01 -4.81
CA LEU A 81 3.25 -5.01 -5.87
C LEU A 81 2.24 -4.84 -7.01
N GLY A 82 1.01 -4.48 -6.68
CA GLY A 82 -0.09 -4.25 -7.61
C GLY A 82 0.18 -3.05 -8.52
N LEU A 83 0.78 -1.98 -8.02
CA LEU A 83 1.24 -0.86 -8.86
C LEU A 83 2.30 -1.30 -9.87
N ILE A 84 3.26 -2.14 -9.46
CA ILE A 84 4.31 -2.67 -10.35
C ILE A 84 3.69 -3.55 -11.44
N ILE A 85 2.80 -4.48 -11.06
CA ILE A 85 2.11 -5.38 -12.00
C ILE A 85 1.21 -4.58 -12.95
N TYR A 86 0.50 -3.57 -12.45
CA TYR A 86 -0.32 -2.67 -13.26
C TYR A 86 0.55 -1.90 -14.25
N TYR A 87 1.68 -1.37 -13.81
CA TYR A 87 2.61 -0.65 -14.68
C TYR A 87 3.08 -1.54 -15.84
N LEU A 88 3.45 -2.80 -15.58
CA LEU A 88 4.03 -3.69 -16.59
C LEU A 88 2.99 -4.33 -17.51
N PHE A 89 1.85 -4.77 -16.97
CA PHE A 89 0.90 -5.64 -17.70
C PHE A 89 -0.46 -5.01 -18.01
N SER A 90 -0.78 -3.81 -17.51
CA SER A 90 -2.09 -3.19 -17.75
C SER A 90 -2.34 -2.81 -19.22
N ASN A 91 -1.33 -2.83 -20.08
CA ASN A 91 -1.40 -2.38 -21.49
C ASN A 91 -2.13 -1.04 -21.59
N ARG A 92 -1.58 -0.05 -20.88
CA ARG A 92 -2.21 1.26 -20.68
C ARG A 92 -2.48 1.94 -22.01
N SER A 93 -1.59 1.82 -22.99
CA SER A 93 -1.72 2.43 -24.32
C SER A 93 -2.92 1.92 -25.11
N ALA A 94 -3.30 0.65 -24.97
CA ALA A 94 -4.43 0.07 -25.69
C ALA A 94 -5.82 0.51 -25.17
N TYR A 95 -5.89 1.04 -23.94
CA TYR A 95 -7.17 1.40 -23.30
C TYR A 95 -7.21 2.81 -22.73
N GLN A 96 -6.10 3.56 -22.86
CA GLN A 96 -6.10 5.00 -22.70
C GLN A 96 -7.05 5.56 -23.75
N ARG A 97 -8.00 6.41 -23.33
CA ARG A 97 -8.82 7.16 -24.29
C ARG A 97 -7.84 7.88 -25.19
N ASP A 98 -7.86 7.54 -26.47
CA ASP A 98 -7.29 8.35 -27.52
C ASP A 98 -7.77 9.78 -27.26
N SER A 99 -6.87 10.58 -26.71
CA SER A 99 -7.11 12.01 -26.53
C SER A 99 -6.94 12.56 -27.92
N GLY A 100 -8.04 12.56 -28.68
CA GLY A 100 -8.15 13.02 -30.07
C GLY A 100 -7.84 14.51 -30.24
N TYR A 101 -6.66 14.92 -29.80
CA TYR A 101 -5.96 16.09 -30.28
C TYR A 101 -5.24 15.62 -31.54
N GLU A 102 -6.00 15.48 -32.63
CA GLU A 102 -5.37 15.58 -33.95
C GLU A 102 -4.59 16.90 -33.93
N SER A 103 -3.26 16.80 -34.00
CA SER A 103 -2.42 17.96 -34.21
C SER A 103 -2.80 18.52 -35.57
N LEU A 104 -3.66 19.53 -35.58
CA LEU A 104 -3.96 20.34 -36.75
C LEU A 104 -2.66 21.06 -37.14
N ALA A 105 -1.82 20.37 -37.89
CA ALA A 105 -0.65 20.88 -38.57
C ALA A 105 -1.07 21.58 -39.87
#